data_AF-A0A243Q2I8-F1
#
_entry.id   AF-A0A243Q2I8-F1
#
_cell.length_a   1.000
_cell.length_b   1.000
_cell.length_c   1.000
_cell.angle_alpha   90.00
_cell.angle_beta   90.00
_cell.angle_gamma   90.00
#
_symmetry.space_group_name_H-M   'P 1'
#
loop_
_entity.id
_entity.type
_entity.pdbx_description
1 polymer ?
#
loop_
_entity_poly.entity_id
_entity_poly.type
_entity_poly.pdbx_seq_one_letter_code
_entity_poly.pdbx_strand_id
1 'polypeptide(L)'
;NQPPEPLRLGPSDDAEWAAFAAEALLRAGDDTAFNDLSRERRTRASIDLTWNAIASEVAAAADRAPEIESAVLPLRARISVRAGLGNLATGLRPPATGHDNPHYFDDAACVRACVLAVAHPGDPRPAADLAEFDARYTQDGDGVHGARAMAAALALALAGANVDACVTAALAELPEETEIGRNARHALHLAAAADSAFALVPPLEHQIVDHVYSYGIAAA
;
A
#
# COMPACT_ATOMS: atom_id res chain seq x y z
N ASN A 1 21.77 -19.38 -13.86
CA ASN A 1 20.37 -19.83 -14.03
C ASN A 1 19.81 -20.16 -12.67
N GLN A 2 19.06 -19.24 -12.07
CA GLN A 2 18.34 -19.49 -10.82
C GLN A 2 17.26 -20.58 -11.07
N PRO A 3 16.96 -21.43 -10.08
CA PRO A 3 15.86 -22.39 -10.19
C PRO A 3 14.55 -21.64 -10.49
N PRO A 4 13.70 -22.12 -11.41
CA PRO A 4 12.45 -21.46 -11.78
C PRO A 4 11.30 -21.74 -10.80
N GLU A 5 11.50 -22.53 -9.75
CA GLU A 5 10.49 -22.73 -8.69
C GLU A 5 9.94 -21.42 -8.07
N PRO A 6 10.71 -20.34 -7.86
CA PRO A 6 10.20 -19.03 -7.42
C PRO A 6 9.32 -18.31 -8.45
N LEU A 7 9.33 -18.75 -9.72
CA LEU A 7 8.54 -18.18 -10.83
C LEU A 7 7.25 -18.97 -11.10
N ARG A 8 6.97 -20.07 -10.38
CA ARG A 8 5.82 -20.94 -10.67
C ARG A 8 4.45 -20.32 -10.37
N LEU A 9 4.42 -19.27 -9.56
CA LEU A 9 3.34 -18.30 -9.41
C LEU A 9 4.09 -17.02 -9.00
N GLY A 10 4.00 -15.92 -9.75
CA GLY A 10 4.47 -14.65 -9.22
C GLY A 10 3.78 -14.46 -7.86
N PRO A 11 4.50 -14.33 -6.74
CA PRO A 11 3.83 -14.25 -5.45
C PRO A 11 3.16 -12.88 -5.41
N SER A 12 1.89 -12.78 -5.83
CA SER A 12 1.07 -11.69 -5.32
C SER A 12 0.85 -12.03 -3.85
N ASP A 13 1.70 -11.45 -3.00
CA ASP A 13 1.51 -11.39 -1.56
C ASP A 13 0.40 -10.40 -1.18
N ASP A 14 -0.21 -9.76 -2.17
CA ASP A 14 -1.33 -8.83 -2.04
C ASP A 14 -2.45 -9.40 -1.14
N ALA A 15 -2.80 -10.69 -1.28
CA ALA A 15 -3.82 -11.32 -0.44
C ALA A 15 -3.38 -11.43 1.03
N GLU A 16 -2.13 -11.83 1.27
CA GLU A 16 -1.53 -11.90 2.60
C GLU A 16 -1.45 -10.51 3.25
N TRP A 17 -1.08 -9.47 2.50
CA TRP A 17 -1.03 -8.10 3.01
C TRP A 17 -2.41 -7.47 3.22
N ALA A 18 -3.40 -7.82 2.40
CA ALA A 18 -4.79 -7.50 2.67
C ALA A 18 -5.28 -8.17 3.97
N ALA A 19 -4.98 -9.46 4.16
CA ALA A 19 -5.30 -10.18 5.38
C ALA A 19 -4.61 -9.58 6.61
N PHE A 20 -3.33 -9.21 6.50
CA PHE A 20 -2.58 -8.49 7.54
C PHE A 20 -3.30 -7.21 7.99
N ALA A 21 -3.75 -6.38 7.03
CA ALA A 21 -4.49 -5.15 7.34
C ALA A 21 -5.86 -5.46 7.97
N ALA A 22 -6.55 -6.50 7.50
CA ALA A 22 -7.84 -6.92 8.05
C ALA A 22 -7.70 -7.41 9.51
N GLU A 23 -6.65 -8.19 9.81
CA GLU A 23 -6.36 -8.63 11.18
C GLU A 23 -6.09 -7.46 12.12
N ALA A 24 -5.36 -6.44 11.67
CA ALA A 24 -5.14 -5.23 12.46
C ALA A 24 -6.47 -4.50 12.77
N LEU A 25 -7.38 -4.40 11.80
CA LEU A 25 -8.72 -3.83 12.02
C LEU A 25 -9.59 -4.69 12.96
N LEU A 26 -9.55 -6.01 12.81
CA LEU A 26 -10.30 -6.92 13.69
C LEU A 26 -9.82 -6.84 15.14
N ARG A 27 -8.50 -6.77 15.35
CA ARG A 27 -7.91 -6.52 16.68
C ARG A 27 -8.35 -5.19 17.26
N ALA A 28 -8.52 -4.15 16.44
CA ALA A 28 -9.05 -2.88 16.89
C ALA A 28 -10.57 -2.93 17.22
N GLY A 29 -11.30 -3.91 16.71
CA GLY A 29 -12.71 -4.14 17.05
C GLY A 29 -12.92 -4.88 18.36
N ASP A 30 -11.87 -5.48 18.94
CA ASP A 30 -11.95 -6.14 20.25
C ASP A 30 -11.99 -5.09 21.37
N ASP A 31 -13.17 -4.90 21.97
CA ASP A 31 -13.41 -3.94 23.06
C ASP A 31 -12.75 -4.32 24.39
N THR A 32 -12.08 -5.47 24.48
CA THR A 32 -11.35 -5.87 25.69
C THR A 32 -9.95 -5.28 25.77
N ALA A 33 -9.34 -4.90 24.64
CA ALA A 33 -8.02 -4.28 24.57
C ALA A 33 -8.13 -2.77 24.26
N PHE A 34 -7.32 -1.94 24.95
CA PHE A 34 -7.30 -0.48 24.75
C PHE A 34 -8.69 0.18 24.89
N ASN A 35 -9.46 -0.24 25.88
CA ASN A 35 -10.83 0.23 26.11
C ASN A 35 -10.91 1.68 26.60
N ASP A 36 -9.79 2.25 27.05
CA ASP A 36 -9.60 3.66 27.40
C ASP A 36 -9.38 4.57 26.18
N LEU A 37 -9.07 3.99 25.02
CA LEU A 37 -8.86 4.72 23.77
C LEU A 37 -10.14 4.83 22.93
N SER A 38 -10.28 5.96 22.25
CA SER A 38 -11.24 6.12 21.14
C SER A 38 -10.97 5.07 20.05
N ARG A 39 -12.01 4.66 19.30
CA ARG A 39 -11.89 3.71 18.18
C ARG A 39 -10.75 4.05 17.21
N GLU A 40 -10.61 5.32 16.83
CA GLU A 40 -9.54 5.77 15.92
C GLU A 40 -8.13 5.48 16.49
N ARG A 41 -7.87 5.92 17.73
CA ARG A 41 -6.60 5.67 18.42
C ARG A 41 -6.33 4.18 18.60
N ARG A 42 -7.37 3.39 18.90
CA ARG A 42 -7.26 1.93 19.00
C ARG A 42 -6.87 1.31 17.66
N THR A 43 -7.49 1.73 16.55
CA THR A 43 -7.13 1.26 15.21
C THR A 43 -5.67 1.55 14.87
N ARG A 44 -5.19 2.79 15.11
CA ARG A 44 -3.78 3.15 14.89
C ARG A 44 -2.83 2.33 15.77
N ALA A 45 -3.19 2.11 17.04
CA ALA A 45 -2.40 1.27 17.96
C ALA A 45 -2.36 -0.20 17.50
N SER A 46 -3.47 -0.76 17.04
CA SER A 46 -3.52 -2.13 16.51
C SER A 46 -2.66 -2.30 15.26
N ILE A 47 -2.67 -1.31 14.34
CA ILE A 47 -1.80 -1.30 13.16
C ILE A 47 -0.32 -1.26 13.59
N ASP A 48 0.05 -0.31 14.45
CA ASP A 48 1.43 -0.18 14.95
C ASP A 48 1.93 -1.46 15.61
N LEU A 49 1.13 -2.07 16.49
CA LEU A 49 1.48 -3.33 17.14
C LEU A 49 1.64 -4.48 16.14
N THR A 50 0.81 -4.52 15.10
CA THR A 50 0.87 -5.58 14.09
C THR A 50 2.14 -5.46 13.24
N TRP A 51 2.54 -4.24 12.86
CA TRP A 51 3.84 -3.98 12.21
C TRP A 51 5.03 -4.34 13.11
N ASN A 52 5.02 -3.90 14.37
CA ASN A 52 6.12 -4.18 15.30
C ASN A 52 6.23 -5.68 15.64
N ALA A 53 5.12 -6.41 15.67
CA ALA A 53 5.12 -7.86 15.86
C ALA A 53 5.88 -8.57 14.72
N ILE A 54 5.55 -8.27 13.46
CA ILE A 54 6.25 -8.85 12.31
C ILE A 54 7.71 -8.39 12.25
N ALA A 55 7.99 -7.12 12.52
CA ALA A 55 9.38 -6.64 12.58
C ALA A 55 10.21 -7.35 13.67
N SER A 56 9.59 -7.74 14.79
CA SER A 56 10.25 -8.54 15.83
C SER A 56 10.58 -9.96 15.33
N GLU A 57 9.70 -10.57 14.52
CA GLU A 57 10.00 -11.86 13.89
C GLU A 57 11.12 -11.75 12.85
N VAL A 58 11.16 -10.65 12.08
CA VAL A 58 12.24 -10.34 11.13
C VAL A 58 13.57 -10.14 11.87
N ALA A 59 13.59 -9.36 12.96
CA ALA A 59 14.76 -9.17 13.80
C ALA A 59 15.27 -10.51 14.35
N ALA A 60 14.38 -11.33 14.90
CA ALA A 60 14.75 -12.65 15.42
C ALA A 60 15.26 -13.60 14.33
N ALA A 61 14.74 -13.49 13.10
CA ALA A 61 15.24 -14.26 11.96
C ALA A 61 16.64 -13.80 11.54
N ALA A 62 16.91 -12.50 11.54
CA ALA A 62 18.22 -11.93 11.27
C ALA A 62 19.25 -12.33 12.33
N ASP A 63 18.89 -12.31 13.63
CA ASP A 63 19.78 -12.71 14.73
C ASP A 63 20.23 -14.18 14.66
N ARG A 64 19.42 -15.05 14.05
CA ARG A 64 19.76 -16.48 13.85
C ARG A 64 20.63 -16.74 12.63
N ALA A 65 20.76 -15.77 11.73
CA ALA A 65 21.45 -15.92 10.46
C ALA A 65 22.95 -15.58 10.61
N PRO A 66 23.85 -16.27 9.89
CA PRO A 66 25.27 -15.92 9.89
C PRO A 66 25.54 -14.52 9.31
N GLU A 67 24.78 -14.13 8.28
CA GLU A 67 24.69 -12.76 7.76
C GLU A 67 23.22 -12.33 7.61
N ILE A 68 22.93 -11.03 7.77
CA ILE A 68 21.56 -10.49 7.68
C ILE A 68 20.94 -10.80 6.31
N GLU A 69 21.71 -10.74 5.24
CA GLU A 69 21.29 -11.03 3.86
C GLU A 69 20.93 -12.50 3.64
N SER A 70 21.41 -13.39 4.50
CA SER A 70 21.12 -14.83 4.48
C SER A 70 19.89 -15.21 5.32
N ALA A 71 19.27 -14.25 6.00
CA ALA A 71 18.14 -14.49 6.88
C ALA A 71 16.94 -15.05 6.12
N VAL A 72 16.45 -16.21 6.57
CA VAL A 72 15.21 -16.81 6.05
C VAL A 72 14.04 -16.16 6.77
N LEU A 73 13.40 -15.20 6.10
CA LEU A 73 12.23 -14.52 6.64
C LEU A 73 10.99 -15.43 6.58
N PRO A 74 10.12 -15.39 7.61
CA PRO A 74 8.91 -16.22 7.66
C PRO A 74 7.77 -15.70 6.78
N LEU A 75 8.05 -14.81 5.82
CA LEU A 75 7.04 -14.08 5.05
C LEU A 75 7.46 -13.89 3.59
N ARG A 76 6.46 -13.76 2.72
CA ARG A 76 6.62 -13.29 1.35
C ARG A 76 6.23 -11.82 1.31
N ALA A 77 7.14 -10.99 0.80
CA ALA A 77 6.98 -9.53 0.74
C ALA A 77 7.54 -8.99 -0.57
N ARG A 78 6.85 -8.02 -1.18
CA ARG A 78 7.44 -7.10 -2.17
C ARG A 78 8.66 -6.39 -1.59
N ILE A 79 9.51 -5.86 -2.47
CA ILE A 79 10.81 -5.30 -2.08
C ILE A 79 10.64 -4.15 -1.08
N SER A 80 9.70 -3.24 -1.32
CA SER A 80 9.40 -2.11 -0.43
C SER A 80 8.95 -2.55 0.96
N VAL A 81 8.06 -3.54 1.04
CA VAL A 81 7.58 -4.08 2.32
C VAL A 81 8.70 -4.77 3.10
N ARG A 82 9.53 -5.57 2.42
CA ARG A 82 10.68 -6.24 3.04
C ARG A 82 11.70 -5.25 3.58
N ALA A 83 12.02 -4.21 2.80
CA ALA A 83 12.97 -3.19 3.19
C ALA A 83 12.44 -2.35 4.36
N GLY A 84 11.17 -1.92 4.32
CA GLY A 84 10.55 -1.19 5.44
C GLY A 84 10.50 -2.01 6.73
N LEU A 85 10.22 -3.32 6.65
CA LEU A 85 10.30 -4.23 7.80
C LEU A 85 11.72 -4.39 8.33
N GLY A 86 12.73 -4.49 7.45
CA GLY A 86 14.14 -4.52 7.86
C GLY A 86 14.56 -3.23 8.58
N ASN A 87 14.13 -2.09 8.06
CA ASN A 87 14.33 -0.78 8.71
C ASN A 87 13.65 -0.73 10.09
N LEU A 88 12.41 -1.21 10.19
CA LEU A 88 11.68 -1.23 11.45
C LEU A 88 12.33 -2.18 12.47
N ALA A 89 12.79 -3.34 12.02
CA ALA A 89 13.49 -4.35 12.82
C ALA A 89 14.84 -3.83 13.38
N THR A 90 15.49 -2.91 12.67
CA THR A 90 16.73 -2.25 13.11
C THR A 90 16.49 -0.99 13.95
N GLY A 91 15.22 -0.67 14.24
CA GLY A 91 14.84 0.39 15.17
C GLY A 91 14.48 1.73 14.54
N LEU A 92 14.48 1.85 13.20
CA LEU A 92 13.90 3.02 12.53
C LEU A 92 12.40 3.09 12.80
N ARG A 93 11.82 4.27 12.55
CA ARG A 93 10.38 4.53 12.70
C ARG A 93 9.83 5.21 11.45
N PRO A 94 8.53 5.02 11.13
CA PRO A 94 7.86 5.80 10.09
C PRO A 94 8.03 7.32 10.32
N PRO A 95 8.24 8.14 9.28
CA PRO A 95 8.26 7.76 7.87
C PRO A 95 9.62 7.23 7.37
N ALA A 96 10.70 7.28 8.17
CA ALA A 96 12.04 6.86 7.72
C ALA A 96 12.08 5.39 7.28
N THR A 97 11.31 4.50 7.94
CA THR A 97 11.19 3.10 7.51
C THR A 97 10.65 2.97 6.09
N GLY A 98 9.64 3.78 5.75
CA GLY A 98 9.01 3.81 4.44
C GLY A 98 9.76 4.62 3.39
N HIS A 99 10.57 5.61 3.79
CA HIS A 99 11.37 6.44 2.88
C HIS A 99 12.72 5.80 2.51
N ASP A 100 13.45 5.25 3.49
CA ASP A 100 14.81 4.73 3.30
C ASP A 100 14.79 3.32 2.66
N ASN A 101 14.07 3.19 1.55
CA ASN A 101 14.01 1.96 0.76
C ASN A 101 13.96 2.24 -0.75
N PRO A 102 14.63 1.44 -1.61
CA PRO A 102 14.74 1.74 -3.04
C PRO A 102 13.43 1.66 -3.83
N HIS A 103 12.36 1.18 -3.22
CA HIS A 103 11.04 0.93 -3.83
C HIS A 103 9.92 1.69 -3.07
N TYR A 104 10.26 2.79 -2.37
CA TYR A 104 9.31 3.50 -1.50
C TYR A 104 8.09 4.03 -2.25
N PHE A 105 8.21 4.24 -3.55
CA PHE A 105 7.17 4.80 -4.42
C PHE A 105 6.23 3.73 -5.02
N ASP A 106 6.49 2.44 -4.79
CA ASP A 106 5.68 1.34 -5.33
C ASP A 106 4.27 1.26 -4.69
N ASP A 107 3.37 0.56 -5.36
CA ASP A 107 1.94 0.41 -5.02
C ASP A 107 1.65 -0.59 -3.89
N ALA A 108 2.66 -1.14 -3.21
CA ALA A 108 2.48 -2.22 -2.25
C ALA A 108 1.60 -1.86 -1.03
N ALA A 109 1.46 -0.57 -0.72
CA ALA A 109 0.52 -0.08 0.31
C ALA A 109 -0.93 0.01 -0.17
N CYS A 110 -1.18 0.12 -1.48
CA CYS A 110 -2.52 0.31 -2.04
C CYS A 110 -3.47 -0.84 -1.67
N VAL A 111 -2.99 -2.09 -1.71
CA VAL A 111 -3.79 -3.26 -1.35
C VAL A 111 -4.24 -3.23 0.11
N ARG A 112 -3.35 -2.81 1.02
CA ARG A 112 -3.69 -2.64 2.44
C ARG A 112 -4.65 -1.48 2.65
N ALA A 113 -4.44 -0.37 1.95
CA ALA A 113 -5.31 0.79 1.97
C ALA A 113 -6.75 0.45 1.56
N CYS A 114 -6.93 -0.45 0.58
CA CYS A 114 -8.25 -0.95 0.20
C CYS A 114 -9.01 -1.59 1.36
N VAL A 115 -8.32 -2.33 2.22
CA VAL A 115 -8.90 -2.96 3.42
C VAL A 115 -9.14 -1.92 4.51
N LEU A 116 -8.18 -1.03 4.74
CA LEU A 116 -8.26 0.02 5.77
C LEU A 116 -9.43 0.98 5.55
N ALA A 117 -9.87 1.18 4.31
CA ALA A 117 -11.04 2.00 3.98
C ALA A 117 -12.33 1.54 4.68
N VAL A 118 -12.47 0.25 5.03
CA VAL A 118 -13.62 -0.28 5.79
C VAL A 118 -13.78 0.36 7.17
N ALA A 119 -12.72 0.97 7.72
CA ALA A 119 -12.83 1.69 8.98
C ALA A 119 -13.66 2.99 8.89
N HIS A 120 -13.80 3.56 7.68
CA HIS A 120 -14.38 4.87 7.40
C HIS A 120 -15.33 4.90 6.16
N PRO A 121 -16.38 4.07 6.08
CA PRO A 121 -17.31 4.10 4.94
C PRO A 121 -18.01 5.46 4.83
N GLY A 122 -17.96 6.08 3.64
CA GLY A 122 -18.53 7.39 3.37
C GLY A 122 -17.64 8.57 3.74
N ASP A 123 -16.52 8.33 4.43
CA ASP A 123 -15.62 9.37 4.95
C ASP A 123 -14.23 9.26 4.28
N PRO A 124 -14.04 9.82 3.06
CA PRO A 124 -12.82 9.63 2.27
C PRO A 124 -11.57 10.20 2.94
N ARG A 125 -11.70 11.34 3.64
CA ARG A 125 -10.54 12.00 4.26
C ARG A 125 -9.97 11.20 5.44
N PRO A 126 -10.78 10.78 6.43
CA PRO A 126 -10.32 9.85 7.47
C PRO A 126 -9.77 8.53 6.91
N ALA A 127 -10.37 7.98 5.84
CA ALA A 127 -9.85 6.77 5.20
C ALA A 127 -8.43 6.99 4.64
N ALA A 128 -8.20 8.09 3.92
CA ALA A 128 -6.89 8.45 3.41
C ALA A 128 -5.87 8.67 4.54
N ASP A 129 -6.27 9.34 5.62
CA ASP A 129 -5.38 9.61 6.77
C ASP A 129 -5.03 8.35 7.58
N LEU A 130 -5.87 7.31 7.54
CA LEU A 130 -5.55 5.99 8.09
C LEU A 130 -4.62 5.19 7.15
N ALA A 131 -4.89 5.24 5.84
CA ALA A 131 -4.05 4.59 4.85
C ALA A 131 -2.63 5.17 4.80
N GLU A 132 -2.46 6.49 4.91
CA GLU A 132 -1.14 7.11 5.01
C GLU A 132 -0.38 6.65 6.26
N PHE A 133 -1.07 6.51 7.39
CA PHE A 133 -0.45 6.05 8.63
C PHE A 133 0.14 4.64 8.49
N ASP A 134 -0.57 3.74 7.83
CA ASP A 134 -0.06 2.41 7.51
C ASP A 134 1.02 2.45 6.42
N ALA A 135 0.81 3.21 5.35
CA ALA A 135 1.72 3.24 4.20
C ALA A 135 3.13 3.69 4.58
N ARG A 136 3.26 4.66 5.51
CA ARG A 136 4.56 5.19 5.97
C ARG A 136 5.49 4.16 6.62
N TYR A 137 5.00 2.96 6.95
CA TYR A 137 5.87 1.86 7.40
C TYR A 137 6.77 1.35 6.28
N THR A 138 6.30 1.37 5.03
CA THR A 138 6.96 0.68 3.91
C THR A 138 7.08 1.54 2.64
N GLN A 139 6.40 2.69 2.57
CA GLN A 139 6.33 3.58 1.40
C GLN A 139 6.52 5.03 1.83
N ASP A 140 6.85 5.86 0.83
CA ASP A 140 6.88 7.31 0.90
C ASP A 140 6.51 7.90 -0.48
N GLY A 141 6.33 9.22 -0.58
CA GLY A 141 6.01 9.88 -1.86
C GLY A 141 4.81 9.27 -2.59
N ASP A 142 4.99 8.93 -3.88
CA ASP A 142 3.92 8.40 -4.75
C ASP A 142 3.28 7.12 -4.21
N GLY A 143 4.01 6.28 -3.48
CA GLY A 143 3.47 5.06 -2.86
C GLY A 143 2.47 5.38 -1.73
N VAL A 144 2.72 6.46 -0.96
CA VAL A 144 1.78 6.97 0.03
C VAL A 144 0.59 7.66 -0.64
N HIS A 145 0.83 8.45 -1.70
CA HIS A 145 -0.25 9.08 -2.46
C HIS A 145 -1.21 8.06 -3.08
N GLY A 146 -0.69 6.99 -3.68
CA GLY A 146 -1.50 5.88 -4.20
C GLY A 146 -2.35 5.21 -3.12
N ALA A 147 -1.77 4.93 -1.96
CA ALA A 147 -2.51 4.37 -0.83
C ALA A 147 -3.64 5.29 -0.35
N ARG A 148 -3.37 6.59 -0.20
CA ARG A 148 -4.39 7.59 0.17
C ARG A 148 -5.52 7.64 -0.85
N ALA A 149 -5.19 7.68 -2.14
CA ALA A 149 -6.15 7.73 -3.23
C ALA A 149 -7.07 6.50 -3.26
N MET A 150 -6.51 5.29 -3.11
CA MET A 150 -7.30 4.05 -3.06
C MET A 150 -8.25 4.01 -1.87
N ALA A 151 -7.78 4.41 -0.68
CA ALA A 151 -8.63 4.45 0.51
C ALA A 151 -9.77 5.47 0.39
N ALA A 152 -9.49 6.66 -0.16
CA ALA A 152 -10.52 7.68 -0.38
C ALA A 152 -11.61 7.23 -1.37
N ALA A 153 -11.21 6.64 -2.50
CA ALA A 153 -12.16 6.10 -3.48
C ALA A 153 -13.02 4.97 -2.88
N LEU A 154 -12.40 4.02 -2.18
CA LEU A 154 -13.11 2.88 -1.62
C LEU A 154 -14.01 3.24 -0.45
N ALA A 155 -13.64 4.23 0.38
CA ALA A 155 -14.52 4.74 1.41
C ALA A 155 -15.87 5.21 0.83
N LEU A 156 -15.85 5.93 -0.29
CA LEU A 156 -17.06 6.35 -0.98
C LEU A 156 -17.80 5.19 -1.66
N ALA A 157 -17.07 4.28 -2.31
CA ALA A 157 -17.65 3.11 -2.96
C ALA A 157 -18.41 2.22 -1.96
N LEU A 158 -17.83 2.02 -0.76
CA LEU A 158 -18.45 1.27 0.34
C LEU A 158 -19.74 1.93 0.87
N ALA A 159 -19.91 3.24 0.65
CA ALA A 159 -21.14 3.98 0.96
C ALA A 159 -22.11 4.09 -0.24
N GLY A 160 -21.81 3.42 -1.36
CA GLY A 160 -22.69 3.40 -2.54
C GLY A 160 -22.57 4.60 -3.46
N ALA A 161 -21.47 5.38 -3.37
CA ALA A 161 -21.21 6.45 -4.33
C ALA A 161 -20.96 5.90 -5.75
N ASN A 162 -21.19 6.74 -6.76
CA ASN A 162 -20.91 6.39 -8.15
C ASN A 162 -19.40 6.49 -8.46
N VAL A 163 -19.00 5.93 -9.61
CA VAL A 163 -17.59 5.88 -10.04
C VAL A 163 -16.97 7.28 -10.13
N ASP A 164 -17.70 8.27 -10.66
CA ASP A 164 -17.17 9.64 -10.81
C ASP A 164 -16.82 10.28 -9.45
N ALA A 165 -17.67 10.07 -8.43
CA ALA A 165 -17.41 10.55 -7.08
C ALA A 165 -16.18 9.84 -6.46
N CYS A 166 -16.07 8.52 -6.66
CA CYS A 166 -14.91 7.75 -6.19
C CYS A 166 -13.60 8.22 -6.85
N VAL A 167 -13.61 8.43 -8.17
CA VAL A 167 -12.45 8.95 -8.93
C VAL A 167 -12.09 10.36 -8.47
N THR A 168 -13.09 11.23 -8.27
CA THR A 168 -12.86 12.59 -7.76
C THR A 168 -12.19 12.56 -6.38
N ALA A 169 -12.62 11.66 -5.49
CA ALA A 169 -12.01 11.50 -4.17
C ALA A 169 -10.58 10.97 -4.24
N ALA A 170 -10.28 10.02 -5.14
CA ALA A 170 -8.91 9.58 -5.38
C ALA A 170 -8.01 10.72 -5.87
N LEU A 171 -8.45 11.48 -6.88
CA LEU A 171 -7.67 12.60 -7.44
C LEU A 171 -7.37 13.70 -6.42
N ALA A 172 -8.26 13.92 -5.45
CA ALA A 172 -8.04 14.88 -4.37
C ALA A 172 -6.85 14.52 -3.47
N GLU A 173 -6.44 13.25 -3.46
CA GLU A 173 -5.30 12.74 -2.70
C GLU A 173 -3.99 12.64 -3.52
N LEU A 174 -4.06 13.02 -4.81
CA LEU A 174 -2.94 12.99 -5.77
C LEU A 174 -2.54 14.42 -6.19
N PRO A 175 -1.50 15.03 -5.57
CA PRO A 175 -1.06 16.39 -5.90
C PRO A 175 -0.62 16.52 -7.36
N GLU A 176 -0.95 17.63 -8.01
CA GLU A 176 -0.74 17.84 -9.46
C GLU A 176 0.73 17.94 -9.87
N GLU A 177 1.60 18.30 -8.94
CA GLU A 177 3.03 18.42 -9.13
C GLU A 177 3.76 17.06 -9.14
N THR A 178 3.13 16.01 -8.61
CA THR A 178 3.68 14.65 -8.57
C THR A 178 3.53 13.92 -9.90
N GLU A 179 4.38 12.93 -10.18
CA GLU A 179 4.25 12.10 -11.39
C GLU A 179 2.94 11.32 -11.36
N ILE A 180 2.62 10.65 -10.24
CA ILE A 180 1.35 9.93 -10.07
C ILE A 180 0.13 10.84 -10.30
N GLY A 181 0.15 12.08 -9.81
CA GLY A 181 -0.95 13.03 -9.98
C GLY A 181 -1.12 13.53 -11.41
N ARG A 182 -0.02 13.75 -12.15
CA ARG A 182 -0.08 14.08 -13.58
C ARG A 182 -0.56 12.90 -14.41
N ASN A 183 0.00 11.71 -14.17
CA ASN A 183 -0.32 10.51 -14.93
C ASN A 183 -1.77 10.06 -14.69
N ALA A 184 -2.28 10.13 -13.47
CA ALA A 184 -3.68 9.82 -13.18
C ALA A 184 -4.65 10.73 -13.95
N ARG A 185 -4.39 12.05 -13.98
CA ARG A 185 -5.21 13.01 -14.74
C ARG A 185 -5.09 12.80 -16.25
N HIS A 186 -3.88 12.51 -16.75
CA HIS A 186 -3.66 12.19 -18.17
C HIS A 186 -4.38 10.90 -18.59
N ALA A 187 -4.29 9.85 -17.77
CA ALA A 187 -5.00 8.59 -18.00
C ALA A 187 -6.52 8.78 -18.06
N LEU A 188 -7.09 9.61 -17.18
CA LEU A 188 -8.52 9.93 -17.20
C LEU A 188 -8.92 10.75 -18.44
N HIS A 189 -8.06 11.67 -18.90
CA HIS A 189 -8.29 12.40 -20.14
C HIS A 189 -8.32 11.45 -21.35
N LEU A 190 -7.38 10.49 -21.41
CA LEU A 190 -7.36 9.45 -22.44
C LEU A 190 -8.61 8.56 -22.36
N ALA A 191 -9.01 8.17 -21.15
CA ALA A 191 -10.20 7.34 -20.93
C ALA A 191 -11.49 8.04 -21.40
N ALA A 192 -11.63 9.34 -21.15
CA ALA A 192 -12.78 10.11 -21.59
C ALA A 192 -12.88 10.28 -23.12
N ALA A 193 -11.74 10.19 -23.82
CA ALA A 193 -11.67 10.30 -25.28
C ALA A 193 -11.75 8.94 -26.01
N ALA A 194 -11.68 7.82 -25.28
CA ALA A 194 -11.64 6.49 -25.88
C ALA A 194 -13.04 5.94 -26.17
N ASP A 195 -13.21 5.33 -27.35
CA ASP A 195 -14.48 4.69 -27.74
C ASP A 195 -14.78 3.40 -26.95
N SER A 196 -13.75 2.80 -26.34
CA SER A 196 -13.88 1.59 -25.52
C SER A 196 -12.66 1.37 -24.63
N ALA A 197 -12.81 0.54 -23.59
CA ALA A 197 -11.69 0.12 -22.74
C ALA A 197 -10.57 -0.56 -23.54
N PHE A 198 -10.88 -1.30 -24.60
CA PHE A 198 -9.86 -1.94 -25.46
C PHE A 198 -9.08 -0.91 -26.28
N ALA A 199 -9.77 0.12 -26.79
CA ALA A 199 -9.14 1.21 -27.53
C ALA A 199 -8.25 2.10 -26.64
N LEU A 200 -8.48 2.09 -25.32
CA LEU A 200 -7.69 2.83 -24.34
C LEU A 200 -6.33 2.17 -24.04
N VAL A 201 -6.18 0.85 -24.25
CA VAL A 201 -4.95 0.13 -23.91
C VAL A 201 -3.70 0.70 -24.61
N PRO A 202 -3.68 0.90 -25.95
CA PRO A 202 -2.49 1.44 -26.58
C PRO A 202 -2.12 2.86 -26.13
N PRO A 203 -3.05 3.84 -26.02
CA PRO A 203 -2.73 5.14 -25.44
C PRO A 203 -2.16 5.09 -24.03
N LEU A 204 -2.69 4.25 -23.13
CA LEU A 204 -2.14 4.09 -21.79
C LEU A 204 -0.72 3.52 -21.84
N GLU A 205 -0.49 2.50 -22.65
CA GLU A 205 0.82 1.86 -22.77
C GLU A 205 1.89 2.81 -23.36
N HIS A 206 1.54 3.62 -24.36
CA HIS A 206 2.51 4.53 -25.00
C HIS A 206 2.72 5.85 -24.26
N GLN A 207 1.75 6.30 -23.43
CA GLN A 207 1.77 7.66 -22.87
C GLN A 207 1.80 7.72 -21.34
N ILE A 208 1.53 6.61 -20.65
CA ILE A 208 1.51 6.53 -19.18
C ILE A 208 2.58 5.58 -18.67
N VAL A 209 2.68 4.39 -19.26
CA VAL A 209 3.63 3.37 -18.81
C VAL A 209 5.05 3.78 -19.18
N ASP A 210 5.88 4.06 -18.18
CA ASP A 210 7.29 4.35 -18.40
C ASP A 210 8.04 3.08 -18.85
N HIS A 211 8.64 3.12 -20.03
CA HIS A 211 9.41 2.02 -20.61
C HIS A 211 10.82 1.85 -19.98
N VAL A 212 11.18 2.68 -18.99
CA VAL A 212 12.48 2.62 -18.30
C VAL A 212 12.58 1.46 -17.31
N TYR A 213 11.46 0.88 -16.86
CA TYR A 213 11.46 -0.31 -15.99
C TYR A 213 11.30 -1.62 -16.79
N SER A 214 12.25 -2.55 -16.63
CA SER A 214 12.19 -3.89 -17.25
C SER A 214 11.15 -4.84 -16.64
N TYR A 215 10.34 -4.36 -15.68
CA TYR A 215 9.19 -5.08 -15.13
C TYR A 215 7.93 -4.33 -15.53
N GLY A 216 7.24 -4.78 -16.59
CA GLY A 216 6.01 -4.16 -17.09
C GLY A 216 4.77 -4.30 -16.16
N ILE A 217 4.97 -4.40 -14.84
CA ILE A 217 3.92 -4.56 -13.83
C ILE A 217 4.15 -3.65 -12.59
N ALA A 218 5.08 -2.69 -12.63
CA ALA A 218 5.27 -1.73 -11.55
C ALA A 218 5.03 -0.31 -12.07
N ALA A 219 4.21 0.44 -11.33
CA ALA A 219 3.72 1.80 -11.60
C ALA A 219 2.57 1.91 -12.62
N ALA A 220 1.34 1.77 -12.12
CA ALA A 220 0.17 2.52 -12.57
C ALA A 220 -0.54 3.08 -11.33
#